data_AF-A0AA94H741-F1
#
_entry.id   AF-A0AA94H741-F1
#
_cell.length_a   1.000
_cell.length_b   1.000
_cell.length_c   1.000
_cell.angle_alpha   90.00
_cell.angle_beta   90.00
_cell.angle_gamma   90.00
#
_symmetry.space_group_name_H-M   'P 1'
#
loop_
_entity.id
_entity.type
_entity.pdbx_description
1 polymer ?
#
loop_
_entity_poly.entity_id
_entity_poly.type
_entity_poly.pdbx_seq_one_letter_code
_entity_poly.pdbx_strand_id
1 'polypeptide(L)'
;MDREIDVQHISQQAMDEANIIFAQNGYNIRVQTLTEADIRWCIAIQRDLPEMYRLPWDHSGTVLNDPDTFLFSFKIVDVEWRPAGACVFQYCPAINDGFPFLNLEMIQNFHLQNSVLDGNTLRFALYIAVLFMTDTRCGGLRLMFPVNTEVAEYYMQQYGFIDLTDGEKAILYRDANSLFEWFQRDKQPVEDVQQLNDNAATENRAGGKNGNNNA
;
A
#
# COMPACT_ATOMS: atom_id res chain seq x y z
N MET A 1 21.31 -11.83 -22.92
CA MET A 1 19.88 -12.11 -23.20
C MET A 1 19.14 -11.58 -22.00
N ASP A 2 18.61 -10.36 -22.10
CA ASP A 2 17.67 -9.87 -21.11
C ASP A 2 16.42 -10.72 -21.23
N ARG A 3 16.03 -11.30 -20.10
CA ARG A 3 14.79 -12.05 -19.99
C ARG A 3 13.67 -11.01 -20.07
N GLU A 4 12.75 -11.17 -21.00
CA GLU A 4 11.54 -10.36 -21.06
C GLU A 4 10.84 -10.46 -19.70
N ILE A 5 10.51 -9.30 -19.11
CA ILE A 5 9.88 -9.24 -17.78
C ILE A 5 8.41 -9.62 -17.93
N ASP A 6 8.00 -10.67 -17.24
CA ASP A 6 6.59 -11.08 -17.17
C ASP A 6 5.90 -10.33 -16.02
N VAL A 7 5.40 -9.13 -16.34
CA VAL A 7 4.72 -8.25 -15.37
C VAL A 7 3.51 -8.95 -14.74
N GLN A 8 2.76 -9.75 -15.50
CA GLN A 8 1.59 -10.44 -14.99
C GLN A 8 1.97 -11.48 -13.94
N HIS A 9 2.98 -12.31 -14.22
CA HIS A 9 3.47 -13.29 -13.26
C HIS A 9 4.01 -12.64 -11.99
N ILE A 10 4.87 -11.62 -12.12
CA ILE A 10 5.47 -10.94 -10.98
C ILE A 10 4.40 -10.22 -10.13
N SER A 11 3.41 -9.59 -10.77
CA SER A 11 2.31 -8.96 -10.05
C SER A 11 1.50 -9.95 -9.23
N GLN A 12 1.24 -11.15 -9.77
CA GLN A 12 0.53 -12.20 -9.04
C GLN A 12 1.32 -12.66 -7.82
N GLN A 13 2.65 -12.86 -7.96
CA GLN A 13 3.52 -13.20 -6.84
C GLN A 13 3.53 -12.12 -5.77
N ALA A 14 3.66 -10.84 -6.15
CA ALA A 14 3.62 -9.71 -5.23
C ALA A 14 2.30 -9.63 -4.46
N MET A 15 1.15 -9.89 -5.11
CA MET A 15 -0.15 -9.93 -4.46
C MET A 15 -0.29 -11.11 -3.50
N ASP A 16 0.21 -12.29 -3.87
CA ASP A 16 0.18 -13.48 -3.02
C ASP A 16 1.04 -13.29 -1.76
N GLU A 17 2.22 -12.71 -1.90
CA GLU A 17 3.09 -12.34 -0.77
C GLU A 17 2.46 -11.26 0.11
N ALA A 18 1.86 -10.23 -0.48
CA ALA A 18 1.14 -9.20 0.26
C ALA A 18 -0.03 -9.81 1.08
N ASN A 19 -0.77 -10.76 0.51
CA ASN A 19 -1.84 -11.48 1.20
C ASN A 19 -1.32 -12.27 2.41
N ILE A 20 -0.13 -12.88 2.32
CA ILE A 20 0.51 -13.55 3.46
C ILE A 20 0.83 -12.52 4.56
N ILE A 21 1.42 -11.38 4.20
CA ILE A 21 1.74 -10.31 5.15
C ILE A 21 0.48 -9.78 5.82
N PHE A 22 -0.59 -9.55 5.05
CA PHE A 22 -1.85 -9.06 5.59
C PHE A 22 -2.48 -10.04 6.58
N ALA A 23 -2.49 -11.34 6.23
CA ALA A 23 -2.99 -12.38 7.12
C ALA A 23 -2.15 -12.50 8.40
N GLN A 24 -0.82 -12.45 8.30
CA GLN A 24 0.09 -12.54 9.45
C GLN A 24 -0.06 -11.36 10.42
N ASN A 25 -0.41 -10.18 9.90
CA ASN A 25 -0.64 -8.97 10.70
C ASN A 25 -2.09 -8.78 11.12
N GLY A 26 -2.97 -9.76 10.85
CA GLY A 26 -4.39 -9.69 11.23
C GLY A 26 -5.19 -8.62 10.49
N TYR A 27 -4.72 -8.16 9.32
CA TYR A 27 -5.50 -7.25 8.49
C TYR A 27 -6.59 -8.05 7.76
N ASN A 28 -7.86 -7.70 7.99
CA ASN A 28 -9.03 -8.36 7.39
C ASN A 28 -9.27 -7.97 5.93
N ILE A 29 -8.21 -7.98 5.11
CA ILE A 29 -8.23 -7.66 3.69
C ILE A 29 -7.54 -8.75 2.89
N ARG A 30 -7.94 -8.84 1.63
CA ARG A 30 -7.27 -9.65 0.62
C ARG A 30 -7.14 -8.85 -0.65
N VAL A 31 -6.08 -9.11 -1.39
CA VAL A 31 -5.79 -8.49 -2.68
C VAL A 31 -5.92 -9.52 -3.78
N GLN A 32 -6.58 -9.12 -4.86
CA GLN A 32 -6.83 -9.93 -6.04
C GLN A 32 -6.85 -9.07 -7.29
N THR A 33 -6.43 -9.66 -8.41
CA THR A 33 -6.56 -9.06 -9.74
C THR A 33 -7.99 -8.58 -9.99
N LEU A 34 -8.15 -7.37 -10.54
CA LEU A 34 -9.44 -6.85 -10.92
C LEU A 34 -10.02 -7.67 -12.08
N THR A 35 -11.25 -8.14 -11.91
CA THR A 35 -12.04 -8.70 -13.00
C THR A 35 -12.88 -7.62 -13.70
N GLU A 36 -13.43 -7.90 -14.87
CA GLU A 36 -14.42 -7.02 -15.50
C GLU A 36 -15.62 -6.71 -14.59
N ALA A 37 -16.05 -7.68 -13.76
CA ALA A 37 -17.11 -7.49 -12.80
C ALA A 37 -16.71 -6.50 -11.68
N ASP A 38 -15.47 -6.60 -11.20
CA ASP A 38 -14.92 -5.68 -10.21
C ASP A 38 -14.79 -4.26 -10.79
N ILE A 39 -14.37 -4.09 -12.04
CA ILE A 39 -14.33 -2.76 -12.70
C ILE A 39 -15.73 -2.17 -12.82
N ARG A 40 -16.73 -2.96 -13.25
CA ARG A 40 -18.13 -2.49 -13.30
C ARG A 40 -18.61 -2.03 -11.92
N TRP A 41 -18.20 -2.73 -10.87
CA TRP A 41 -18.48 -2.31 -9.50
C TRP A 41 -17.82 -0.98 -9.16
N CYS A 42 -16.52 -0.81 -9.46
CA CYS A 42 -15.79 0.43 -9.27
C CYS A 42 -16.47 1.62 -9.98
N ILE A 43 -16.88 1.44 -11.24
CA ILE A 43 -17.62 2.45 -12.02
C ILE A 43 -18.95 2.82 -11.37
N ALA A 44 -19.68 1.83 -10.83
CA ALA A 44 -20.97 2.07 -10.20
C ALA A 44 -20.81 2.79 -8.86
N ILE A 45 -19.96 2.26 -7.97
CA ILE A 45 -19.83 2.76 -6.59
C ILE A 45 -19.19 4.14 -6.54
N GLN A 46 -18.31 4.51 -7.49
CA GLN A 46 -17.71 5.83 -7.51
C GLN A 46 -18.73 6.97 -7.73
N ARG A 47 -19.92 6.67 -8.27
CA ARG A 47 -20.99 7.65 -8.48
C ARG A 47 -21.57 8.16 -7.15
N ASP A 48 -21.47 7.34 -6.11
CA ASP A 48 -21.93 7.68 -4.77
C ASP A 48 -20.90 8.51 -3.98
N LEU A 49 -19.68 8.65 -4.50
CA LEU A 49 -18.64 9.50 -3.90
C LEU A 49 -18.84 10.98 -4.29
N PRO A 50 -18.42 11.92 -3.43
CA PRO A 50 -18.33 13.33 -3.79
C PRO A 50 -17.51 13.53 -5.05
N GLU A 51 -17.91 14.48 -5.91
CA GLU A 51 -17.29 14.70 -7.23
C GLU A 51 -15.76 14.89 -7.16
N MET A 52 -15.29 15.61 -6.14
CA MET A 52 -13.87 15.86 -5.88
C MET A 52 -13.03 14.61 -5.57
N TYR A 53 -13.66 13.45 -5.35
CA TYR A 53 -13.00 12.17 -5.08
C TYR A 53 -13.23 11.13 -6.18
N ARG A 54 -13.97 11.47 -7.24
CA ARG A 54 -14.28 10.56 -8.35
C ARG A 54 -13.06 10.38 -9.25
N LEU A 55 -12.89 9.16 -9.77
CA LEU A 55 -11.80 8.80 -10.67
C LEU A 55 -12.37 8.13 -11.93
N PRO A 56 -11.73 8.28 -13.11
CA PRO A 56 -12.28 7.84 -14.39
C PRO A 56 -12.16 6.31 -14.62
N TRP A 57 -12.78 5.50 -13.77
CA TRP A 57 -12.75 4.03 -13.87
C TRP A 57 -13.38 3.46 -15.14
N ASP A 58 -14.24 4.24 -15.79
CA ASP A 58 -14.86 3.90 -17.07
C ASP A 58 -13.84 3.86 -18.22
N HIS A 59 -12.69 4.52 -18.07
CA HIS A 59 -11.58 4.45 -19.01
C HIS A 59 -10.58 3.32 -18.70
N SER A 60 -10.67 2.66 -17.54
CA SER A 60 -9.74 1.61 -17.13
C SER A 60 -9.94 0.28 -17.86
N GLY A 61 -11.04 0.11 -18.62
CA GLY A 61 -11.33 -1.14 -19.34
C GLY A 61 -10.31 -1.50 -20.43
N THR A 62 -9.62 -0.52 -21.01
CA THR A 62 -8.54 -0.77 -21.98
C THR A 62 -7.25 -1.24 -21.32
N VAL A 63 -7.07 -0.94 -20.03
CA VAL A 63 -5.88 -1.25 -19.23
C VAL A 63 -5.88 -2.73 -18.80
N LEU A 64 -7.05 -3.37 -18.66
CA LEU A 64 -7.15 -4.78 -18.26
C LEU A 64 -6.32 -5.76 -19.12
N ASN A 65 -6.08 -5.42 -20.38
CA ASN A 65 -5.37 -6.28 -21.33
C ASN A 65 -3.96 -5.76 -21.67
N ASP A 66 -3.51 -4.69 -21.01
CA ASP A 66 -2.16 -4.17 -21.22
C ASP A 66 -1.15 -5.03 -20.44
N PRO A 67 -0.22 -5.72 -21.14
CA PRO A 67 0.73 -6.63 -20.51
C PRO A 67 1.62 -5.96 -19.47
N ASP A 68 1.88 -4.65 -19.60
CA ASP A 68 2.73 -3.88 -18.71
C ASP A 68 1.97 -3.32 -17.49
N THR A 69 0.68 -3.62 -17.36
CA THR A 69 -0.15 -3.11 -16.28
C THR A 69 -0.59 -4.23 -15.36
N PHE A 70 -0.71 -3.93 -14.07
CA PHE A 70 -1.37 -4.84 -13.16
C PHE A 70 -2.38 -4.06 -12.31
N LEU A 71 -3.60 -4.59 -12.28
CA LEU A 71 -4.73 -3.98 -11.62
C LEU A 71 -5.22 -4.91 -10.54
N PHE A 72 -5.41 -4.39 -9.34
CA PHE A 72 -5.90 -5.19 -8.22
C PHE A 72 -6.92 -4.45 -7.38
N SER A 73 -7.72 -5.21 -6.65
CA SER A 73 -8.65 -4.72 -5.65
C SER A 73 -8.30 -5.22 -4.27
N PHE A 74 -8.52 -4.37 -3.28
CA PHE A 74 -8.67 -4.78 -1.90
C PHE A 74 -10.10 -5.23 -1.68
N LYS A 75 -10.28 -6.44 -1.14
CA LYS A 75 -11.56 -7.00 -0.70
C LYS A 75 -11.49 -7.22 0.80
N ILE A 76 -12.53 -6.80 1.53
CA ILE A 76 -12.64 -7.06 2.96
C ILE A 76 -13.20 -8.47 3.12
N VAL A 77 -12.53 -9.33 3.89
CA VAL A 77 -12.78 -10.79 3.90
C VAL A 77 -14.19 -11.15 4.42
N ASP A 78 -14.78 -10.32 5.28
CA ASP A 78 -16.08 -10.57 5.93
C ASP A 78 -17.24 -9.72 5.36
N VAL A 79 -16.96 -8.90 4.36
CA VAL A 79 -17.95 -8.11 3.63
C VAL A 79 -18.15 -8.77 2.27
N GLU A 80 -19.28 -8.51 1.59
CA GLU A 80 -19.51 -8.97 0.21
C GLU A 80 -18.22 -8.90 -0.62
N TRP A 81 -17.94 -9.92 -1.45
CA TRP A 81 -16.71 -10.11 -2.25
C TRP A 81 -16.45 -9.05 -3.34
N ARG A 82 -16.90 -7.83 -3.09
CA ARG A 82 -16.82 -6.62 -3.90
C ARG A 82 -15.57 -5.82 -3.51
N PRO A 83 -14.97 -5.08 -4.46
CA PRO A 83 -13.88 -4.16 -4.16
C PRO A 83 -14.25 -3.13 -3.07
N ALA A 84 -13.47 -3.12 -2.00
CA ALA A 84 -13.47 -2.07 -0.97
C ALA A 84 -12.44 -0.97 -1.28
N GLY A 85 -11.43 -1.29 -2.10
CA GLY A 85 -10.53 -0.33 -2.74
C GLY A 85 -9.95 -0.95 -4.00
N ALA A 86 -9.39 -0.13 -4.89
CA ALA A 86 -8.79 -0.60 -6.13
C ALA A 86 -7.57 0.24 -6.52
N CYS A 87 -6.63 -0.39 -7.23
CA CYS A 87 -5.39 0.21 -7.69
C CYS A 87 -5.10 -0.19 -9.14
N VAL A 88 -4.48 0.74 -9.88
CA VAL A 88 -3.94 0.52 -11.22
C VAL A 88 -2.48 0.91 -11.19
N PHE A 89 -1.63 -0.07 -11.47
CA PHE A 89 -0.21 0.13 -11.64
C PHE A 89 0.21 -0.11 -13.09
N GLN A 90 1.17 0.68 -13.57
CA GLN A 90 1.80 0.49 -14.86
C GLN A 90 3.31 0.37 -14.68
N TYR A 91 3.86 -0.76 -15.09
CA TYR A 91 5.29 -0.93 -15.26
C TYR A 91 5.76 -0.13 -16.48
N CYS A 92 6.77 0.71 -16.28
CA CYS A 92 7.39 1.48 -17.35
C CYS A 92 8.79 0.89 -17.59
N PRO A 93 9.00 0.12 -18.68
CA PRO A 93 10.31 -0.42 -19.02
C PRO A 93 11.37 0.68 -19.12
N ALA A 94 12.62 0.33 -18.85
CA ALA A 94 13.73 1.24 -19.02
C ALA A 94 13.80 1.74 -20.48
N ILE A 95 13.90 3.06 -20.65
CA ILE A 95 14.22 3.67 -21.94
C ILE A 95 15.71 3.96 -21.93
N ASN A 96 16.46 3.40 -22.90
CA ASN A 96 17.92 3.40 -22.93
C ASN A 96 18.54 2.72 -21.69
N ASP A 97 19.80 3.01 -21.37
CA ASP A 97 20.52 2.47 -20.20
C ASP A 97 20.00 3.00 -18.83
N GLY A 98 18.74 3.44 -18.77
CA GLY A 98 18.08 3.92 -17.56
C GLY A 98 17.50 2.79 -16.70
N PHE A 99 16.81 3.17 -15.62
CA PHE A 99 16.06 2.23 -14.78
C PHE A 99 14.59 2.18 -15.21
N PRO A 100 13.92 1.03 -15.07
CA PRO A 100 12.47 0.99 -15.18
C PRO A 100 11.82 1.72 -13.99
N PHE A 101 10.57 2.12 -14.13
CA PHE A 101 9.79 2.74 -13.07
C PHE A 101 8.45 2.04 -12.91
N LEU A 102 7.86 2.16 -11.73
CA LEU A 102 6.50 1.73 -11.49
C LEU A 102 5.60 2.96 -11.30
N ASN A 103 4.59 3.12 -12.13
CA ASN A 103 3.58 4.15 -11.93
C ASN A 103 2.42 3.58 -11.14
N LEU A 104 1.99 4.30 -10.11
CA LEU A 104 0.65 4.17 -9.55
C LEU A 104 -0.24 5.21 -10.26
N GLU A 105 -0.99 4.72 -11.24
CA GLU A 105 -1.85 5.50 -12.13
C GLU A 105 -3.17 5.86 -11.46
N MET A 106 -3.69 4.97 -10.62
CA MET A 106 -4.98 5.17 -9.96
C MET A 106 -5.04 4.43 -8.63
N ILE A 107 -5.56 5.07 -7.59
CA ILE A 107 -5.84 4.45 -6.29
C ILE A 107 -7.13 5.04 -5.73
N GLN A 108 -8.06 4.19 -5.33
CA GLN A 108 -9.30 4.63 -4.68
C GLN A 108 -9.71 3.71 -3.54
N ASN A 109 -10.12 4.33 -2.43
CA ASN A 109 -10.83 3.66 -1.35
C ASN A 109 -12.32 3.92 -1.52
N PHE A 110 -13.12 2.86 -1.62
CA PHE A 110 -14.58 2.94 -1.69
C PHE A 110 -15.25 2.80 -0.31
N HIS A 111 -14.48 2.40 0.69
CA HIS A 111 -14.93 2.23 2.07
C HIS A 111 -14.23 3.23 2.99
N LEU A 112 -14.59 4.51 2.83
CA LEU A 112 -13.92 5.66 3.44
C LEU A 112 -14.03 5.76 4.97
N GLN A 113 -14.83 4.92 5.62
CA GLN A 113 -15.00 4.93 7.08
C GLN A 113 -15.13 3.50 7.61
N ASN A 114 -14.67 3.27 8.85
CA ASN A 114 -14.83 2.00 9.57
C ASN A 114 -14.27 0.78 8.83
N SER A 115 -13.21 0.97 8.04
CA SER A 115 -12.50 -0.08 7.32
C SER A 115 -11.01 0.01 7.64
N VAL A 116 -10.33 -1.14 7.63
CA VAL A 116 -8.87 -1.19 7.73
C VAL A 116 -8.18 -0.46 6.56
N LEU A 117 -8.89 -0.17 5.46
CA LEU A 117 -8.38 0.62 4.34
C LEU A 117 -8.41 2.14 4.60
N ASP A 118 -9.20 2.60 5.57
CA ASP A 118 -9.25 4.01 5.97
C ASP A 118 -7.87 4.46 6.48
N GLY A 119 -7.33 5.52 5.87
CA GLY A 119 -5.95 5.98 6.07
C GLY A 119 -4.83 5.04 5.61
N ASN A 120 -5.11 3.78 5.27
CA ASN A 120 -4.09 2.75 4.97
C ASN A 120 -4.09 2.27 3.52
N THR A 121 -5.01 2.72 2.66
CA THR A 121 -5.11 2.22 1.28
C THR A 121 -3.81 2.41 0.51
N LEU A 122 -3.19 3.61 0.57
CA LEU A 122 -1.88 3.83 -0.06
C LEU A 122 -0.80 2.97 0.57
N ARG A 123 -0.73 2.89 1.91
CA ARG A 123 0.23 2.06 2.62
C ARG A 123 0.22 0.62 2.11
N PHE A 124 -0.95 -0.01 2.02
CA PHE A 124 -1.07 -1.37 1.54
C PHE A 124 -0.79 -1.51 0.04
N ALA A 125 -1.11 -0.50 -0.77
CA ALA A 125 -0.72 -0.48 -2.18
C ALA A 125 0.80 -0.40 -2.35
N LEU A 126 1.49 0.36 -1.49
CA LEU A 126 2.95 0.45 -1.48
C LEU A 126 3.63 -0.85 -1.06
N TYR A 127 3.00 -1.68 -0.20
CA TYR A 127 3.55 -3.01 0.12
C TYR A 127 3.65 -3.86 -1.14
N ILE A 128 2.57 -3.91 -1.93
CA ILE A 128 2.53 -4.65 -3.19
C ILE A 128 3.51 -4.07 -4.20
N ALA A 129 3.59 -2.74 -4.30
CA ALA A 129 4.56 -2.08 -5.15
C ALA A 129 6.01 -2.45 -4.80
N VAL A 130 6.37 -2.47 -3.51
CA VAL A 130 7.72 -2.86 -3.09
C VAL A 130 8.03 -4.31 -3.45
N LEU A 131 7.10 -5.24 -3.20
CA LEU A 131 7.24 -6.65 -3.56
C LEU A 131 7.34 -6.85 -5.08
N PHE A 132 6.63 -6.07 -5.88
CA PHE A 132 6.76 -6.09 -7.33
C PHE A 132 8.13 -5.55 -7.80
N MET A 133 8.61 -4.47 -7.17
CA MET A 133 9.86 -3.81 -7.55
C MET A 133 11.11 -4.65 -7.23
N THR A 134 11.04 -5.60 -6.28
CA THR A 134 12.19 -6.48 -5.98
C THR A 134 12.58 -7.36 -7.17
N ASP A 135 11.61 -7.79 -7.97
CA ASP A 135 11.84 -8.67 -9.12
C ASP A 135 12.00 -7.93 -10.45
N THR A 136 11.52 -6.68 -10.52
CA THR A 136 11.61 -5.85 -11.73
C THR A 136 12.77 -4.84 -11.73
N ARG A 137 13.46 -4.68 -10.60
CA ARG A 137 14.60 -3.74 -10.44
C ARG A 137 14.26 -2.29 -10.82
N CYS A 138 13.02 -1.87 -10.55
CA CYS A 138 12.62 -0.48 -10.73
C CYS A 138 13.52 0.48 -9.94
N GLY A 139 13.83 1.63 -10.52
CA GLY A 139 14.53 2.73 -9.84
C GLY A 139 13.65 3.46 -8.81
N GLY A 140 12.33 3.28 -8.89
CA GLY A 140 11.38 3.79 -7.91
C GLY A 140 9.94 3.79 -8.40
N LEU A 141 9.08 4.40 -7.60
CA LEU A 141 7.65 4.53 -7.85
C LEU A 141 7.27 5.98 -8.13
N ARG A 142 6.39 6.19 -9.11
CA ARG A 142 5.76 7.48 -9.40
C ARG A 142 4.27 7.42 -9.09
N LEU A 143 3.76 8.37 -8.31
CA LEU A 143 2.33 8.60 -8.14
C LEU A 143 1.90 9.59 -9.21
N MET A 144 0.99 9.16 -10.07
CA MET A 144 0.50 9.98 -11.18
C MET A 144 -0.79 10.69 -10.75
N PHE A 145 -0.85 12.00 -11.00
CA PHE A 145 -2.03 12.84 -10.84
C PHE A 145 -2.81 12.59 -9.53
N PRO A 146 -2.22 12.85 -8.34
CA PRO A 146 -2.97 12.82 -7.10
C PRO A 146 -4.26 13.62 -7.23
N VAL A 147 -5.35 13.13 -6.65
CA VAL A 147 -6.71 13.67 -6.89
C VAL A 147 -6.85 15.16 -6.55
N ASN A 148 -6.04 15.66 -5.62
CA ASN A 148 -5.90 17.08 -5.32
C ASN A 148 -4.57 17.36 -4.58
N THR A 149 -4.29 18.65 -4.37
CA THR A 149 -3.08 19.13 -3.69
C THR A 149 -2.97 18.67 -2.24
N GLU A 150 -4.07 18.54 -1.50
CA GLU A 150 -4.05 18.09 -0.10
C GLU A 150 -3.60 16.63 0.00
N VAL A 151 -4.10 15.77 -0.89
CA VAL A 151 -3.70 14.37 -0.99
C VAL A 151 -2.24 14.25 -1.42
N ALA A 152 -1.80 15.07 -2.38
CA ALA A 152 -0.39 15.11 -2.79
C ALA A 152 0.52 15.48 -1.62
N GLU A 153 0.19 16.54 -0.87
CA GLU A 153 0.95 16.98 0.30
C GLU A 153 0.98 15.91 1.40
N TYR A 154 -0.16 15.25 1.64
CA TYR A 154 -0.23 14.12 2.56
C TYR A 154 0.73 12.99 2.14
N TYR A 155 0.78 12.62 0.86
CA TYR A 155 1.70 11.60 0.37
C TYR A 155 3.17 12.02 0.52
N MET A 156 3.49 13.28 0.24
CA MET A 156 4.83 13.82 0.43
C MET A 156 5.25 13.81 1.92
N GLN A 157 4.37 14.26 2.81
CA GLN A 157 4.68 14.38 4.24
C GLN A 157 4.73 13.04 4.96
N GLN A 158 3.77 12.14 4.69
CA GLN A 158 3.66 10.87 5.42
C GLN A 158 4.55 9.77 4.82
N TYR A 159 4.68 9.77 3.50
CA TYR A 159 5.41 8.71 2.78
C TYR A 159 6.66 9.24 2.08
N GLY A 160 7.10 10.48 2.31
CA GLY A 160 8.39 10.98 1.82
C GLY A 160 8.53 11.04 0.31
N PHE A 161 7.41 11.17 -0.42
CA PHE A 161 7.46 11.43 -1.86
C PHE A 161 7.96 12.85 -2.14
N ILE A 162 8.66 13.03 -3.26
CA ILE A 162 9.09 14.34 -3.77
C ILE A 162 8.31 14.71 -5.02
N ASP A 163 8.08 16.00 -5.24
CA ASP A 163 7.43 16.49 -6.46
C ASP A 163 8.46 16.59 -7.61
N LEU A 164 8.13 16.02 -8.77
CA LEU A 164 8.94 16.11 -10.00
C LEU A 164 8.44 17.20 -10.96
N THR A 165 7.39 17.93 -10.59
CA THR A 165 6.67 18.88 -11.46
C THR A 165 6.71 20.31 -10.95
N ASP A 166 7.80 20.68 -10.28
CA ASP A 166 8.10 22.07 -9.87
C ASP A 166 6.96 22.80 -9.15
N GLY A 167 6.20 22.09 -8.31
CA GLY A 167 5.11 22.62 -7.49
C GLY A 167 3.70 22.27 -7.99
N GLU A 168 3.57 21.77 -9.22
CA GLU A 168 2.27 21.30 -9.75
C GLU A 168 1.77 20.04 -9.02
N LYS A 169 2.67 19.27 -8.40
CA LYS A 169 2.38 18.02 -7.68
C LYS A 169 1.62 16.99 -8.52
N ALA A 170 1.78 17.06 -9.84
CA ALA A 170 1.14 16.16 -10.78
C ALA A 170 1.87 14.81 -10.88
N ILE A 171 3.19 14.78 -10.59
CA ILE A 171 3.97 13.54 -10.51
C ILE A 171 4.80 13.58 -9.24
N LEU A 172 4.50 12.66 -8.32
CA LEU A 172 5.31 12.48 -7.13
C LEU A 172 6.19 11.24 -7.28
N TYR A 173 7.43 11.30 -6.82
CA TYR A 173 8.39 10.23 -6.94
C TYR A 173 8.97 9.81 -5.59
N ARG A 174 9.26 8.52 -5.46
CA ARG A 174 10.07 7.98 -4.38
C ARG A 174 10.94 6.85 -4.90
N ASP A 175 12.21 6.87 -4.55
CA ASP A 175 13.19 5.87 -4.99
C ASP A 175 12.95 4.50 -4.33
N ALA A 176 13.38 3.46 -5.03
CA ALA A 176 13.13 2.08 -4.62
C ALA A 176 13.81 1.72 -3.28
N ASN A 177 15.02 2.23 -3.01
CA ASN A 177 15.75 1.92 -1.78
C ASN A 177 15.02 2.50 -0.56
N SER A 178 14.65 3.78 -0.63
CA SER A 178 13.90 4.46 0.43
C SER A 178 12.51 3.84 0.66
N LEU A 179 11.87 3.32 -0.39
CA LEU A 179 10.61 2.58 -0.28
C LEU A 179 10.82 1.22 0.39
N PHE A 180 11.86 0.48 0.01
CA PHE A 180 12.18 -0.81 0.61
C PHE A 180 12.52 -0.69 2.10
N GLU A 181 13.35 0.29 2.48
CA GLU A 181 13.66 0.55 3.89
C GLU A 181 12.42 0.89 4.71
N TRP A 182 11.52 1.69 4.16
CA TRP A 182 10.24 1.99 4.79
C TRP A 182 9.40 0.74 4.97
N PHE A 183 9.27 -0.09 3.92
CA PHE A 183 8.53 -1.36 3.98
C PHE A 183 9.09 -2.30 5.05
N GLN A 184 10.42 -2.43 5.15
CA GLN A 184 11.04 -3.31 6.16
C GLN A 184 10.75 -2.86 7.59
N ARG A 185 10.69 -1.55 7.85
CA ARG A 185 10.32 -1.00 9.16
C ARG A 185 8.83 -1.14 9.44
N ASP A 186 8.00 -0.86 8.44
CA ASP A 186 6.55 -0.72 8.59
C ASP A 186 5.81 -2.08 8.63
N LYS A 187 6.34 -3.11 7.98
CA LYS A 187 5.74 -4.46 7.96
C LYS A 187 6.00 -5.28 9.22
N GLN A 188 6.85 -4.81 10.13
CA GLN A 188 7.10 -5.52 11.36
C GLN A 188 5.82 -5.50 12.20
N PRO A 189 5.46 -6.63 12.84
CA PRO A 189 4.43 -6.61 13.87
C PRO A 189 4.85 -5.57 14.91
N VAL A 190 3.91 -4.74 15.37
CA VAL A 190 4.14 -3.99 16.60
C VAL A 190 4.36 -5.05 17.67
N GLU A 191 5.61 -5.25 18.10
CA GLU A 191 5.88 -6.06 19.28
C GLU A 191 4.99 -5.50 20.38
N ASP A 192 4.12 -6.34 20.95
CA ASP A 192 3.29 -5.96 22.08
C ASP A 192 4.18 -5.18 23.06
N VAL A 193 3.78 -3.94 23.36
CA VAL A 193 4.37 -3.11 24.41
C VAL A 193 3.99 -3.74 25.76
N GLN A 194 4.38 -4.99 25.98
CA GLN A 194 4.26 -5.77 27.20
C GLN A 194 5.62 -5.85 27.92
N GLN A 195 6.74 -5.51 27.26
CA GLN A 195 8.07 -5.62 27.86
C GLN A 195 8.54 -4.37 28.65
N LEU A 196 7.80 -3.26 28.62
CA LEU A 196 8.11 -2.08 29.46
C LEU A 196 7.37 -2.08 30.81
N ASN A 197 6.38 -2.96 31.01
CA ASN A 197 5.62 -3.03 32.28
C ASN A 197 6.13 -4.10 33.25
N ASP A 198 6.84 -5.13 32.78
CA ASP A 198 7.35 -6.19 33.66
C ASP A 198 8.63 -5.79 34.43
N ASN A 199 9.39 -4.82 33.92
CA ASN A 199 10.55 -4.28 34.64
C ASN A 199 10.16 -3.36 35.80
N ALA A 200 8.99 -2.69 35.73
CA ALA A 200 8.49 -1.85 36.83
C ALA A 200 7.81 -2.67 37.96
N ALA A 201 7.32 -3.87 37.65
CA ALA A 201 6.68 -4.75 38.63
C ALA A 201 7.68 -5.56 39.47
N THR A 202 8.91 -5.73 38.99
CA THR A 202 9.93 -6.56 39.65
C THR A 202 10.76 -5.78 40.68
N GLU A 203 10.94 -4.47 40.52
CA GLU A 203 11.63 -3.62 41.51
C GLU A 203 10.78 -3.31 42.76
N ASN A 204 9.45 -3.41 42.67
CA ASN A 204 8.55 -3.14 43.80
C ASN A 204 8.27 -4.36 44.70
N ARG A 205 8.81 -5.55 44.41
CA ARG A 205 8.63 -6.76 45.23
C ARG A 205 9.82 -7.13 46.12
N ALA A 206 10.94 -6.41 46.04
CA ALA A 206 12.14 -6.68 46.82
C ALA A 206 12.25 -5.90 48.16
N GLY A 207 11.32 -5.00 48.47
CA GLY A 207 11.38 -4.12 49.65
C GLY A 207 10.30 -4.40 50.69
N GLY A 208 10.28 -5.58 51.31
CA GLY A 208 9.20 -5.89 52.25
C GLY A 208 9.40 -7.10 53.14
N LYS A 209 10.52 -7.17 53.88
CA LYS A 209 10.63 -7.95 55.12
C LYS A 209 11.88 -7.52 55.90
N ASN A 210 11.67 -6.77 56.98
CA ASN A 210 12.40 -6.98 58.23
C ASN A 210 11.62 -6.32 59.36
N GLY A 211 10.85 -7.14 60.08
CA GLY A 211 10.51 -6.84 61.46
C GLY A 211 11.67 -7.24 62.36
N ASN A 212 11.96 -6.45 63.39
CA ASN A 212 12.33 -7.01 64.68
C ASN A 212 12.12 -6.01 65.83
N ASN A 213 11.08 -6.28 66.61
CA ASN A 213 11.01 -6.37 68.07
C ASN A 213 11.80 -5.39 68.97
N ASN A 214 11.02 -4.66 69.77
CA ASN A 214 11.13 -4.40 71.22
C ASN A 214 12.51 -4.56 71.91
N ALA A 215 13.02 -3.44 72.43
CA ALA A 215 13.22 -3.13 73.87
C ALA A 215 14.03 -1.84 74.01
#